data_AF-A0A534R0Z9-F1
#
_entry.id   AF-A0A534R0Z9-F1
#
_cell.length_a   1.000
_cell.length_b   1.000
_cell.length_c   1.000
_cell.angle_alpha   90.00
_cell.angle_beta   90.00
_cell.angle_gamma   90.00
#
_symmetry.space_group_name_H-M   'P 1'
#
loop_
_entity.id
_entity.type
_entity.pdbx_description
1 polymer ?
#
loop_
_entity_poly.entity_id
_entity_poly.type
_entity_poly.pdbx_seq_one_letter_code
_entity_poly.pdbx_strand_id
1 'polypeptide(L)'
;MTTLILALVLGIVLGAGALGLVDRVRRRRVAELETSAHATAARIVEEARKEGEAVRNEAQLHAKDLMIQAKADWEREARDQRHELQALEKRILQKDEGIDRKIEAFAQRETELARREDALRKQERAMEERQTEITRLTDQVRQRLEQAAGMTRDEAKRTLIEQMTDEARHDAARHIRQVEAEAREEADRRAKKIVSIAIERLAGEFVAERTVSVVTLPSDDMKGRIIGREGRNIRAIEAATGVDLIIDDTPEAVVISCHNPIRR
;
A
#
# COMPACT_ATOMS: atom_id res chain seq x y z
N MET A 1 52.31 -39.59 -159.73
CA MET A 1 51.03 -39.97 -159.10
C MET A 1 51.22 -40.95 -157.94
N THR A 2 51.98 -42.03 -158.11
CA THR A 2 52.21 -43.07 -157.07
C THR A 2 52.88 -42.56 -155.79
N THR A 3 53.84 -41.63 -155.87
CA THR A 3 54.53 -41.03 -154.72
C THR A 3 53.64 -40.15 -153.83
N LEU A 4 52.70 -39.41 -154.43
CA LEU A 4 51.72 -38.57 -153.72
C LEU A 4 50.70 -39.41 -152.94
N ILE A 5 50.27 -40.54 -153.51
CA ILE A 5 49.35 -41.48 -152.84
C ILE A 5 50.05 -42.16 -151.66
N LEU A 6 51.31 -42.56 -151.81
CA LEU A 6 52.09 -43.18 -150.72
C LEU A 6 52.31 -42.21 -149.54
N ALA A 7 52.60 -40.93 -149.83
CA ALA A 7 52.75 -39.89 -148.80
C ALA A 7 51.43 -39.58 -148.08
N LEU A 8 50.30 -39.58 -148.80
CA LEU A 8 48.97 -39.41 -148.21
C LEU A 8 48.60 -40.56 -147.27
N VAL A 9 48.84 -41.80 -147.69
CA VAL A 9 48.60 -43.01 -146.88
C VAL A 9 49.50 -43.01 -145.64
N LEU A 10 50.78 -42.66 -145.78
CA LEU A 10 51.70 -42.55 -144.65
C LEU A 10 51.27 -41.45 -143.67
N GLY A 11 50.80 -40.31 -144.17
CA GLY A 11 50.24 -39.22 -143.35
C GLY A 11 48.98 -39.62 -142.60
N ILE A 12 48.08 -40.40 -143.21
CA ILE A 12 46.88 -40.94 -142.56
C ILE A 12 47.25 -41.97 -141.48
N VAL A 13 48.21 -42.86 -141.76
CA VAL A 13 48.67 -43.87 -140.79
C VAL A 13 49.37 -43.21 -139.60
N LEU A 14 50.23 -42.21 -139.84
CA LEU A 14 50.88 -41.43 -138.79
C LEU A 14 49.87 -40.58 -138.01
N GLY A 15 48.89 -39.99 -138.68
CA GLY A 15 47.80 -39.22 -138.06
C GLY A 15 46.90 -40.09 -137.18
N ALA A 16 46.48 -41.27 -137.67
CA ALA A 16 45.71 -42.24 -136.89
C ALA A 16 46.53 -42.81 -135.72
N GLY A 17 47.84 -43.04 -135.91
CA GLY A 17 48.77 -43.43 -134.85
C GLY A 17 48.89 -42.36 -133.76
N ALA A 18 49.07 -41.09 -134.14
CA ALA A 18 49.13 -39.96 -133.22
C ALA A 18 47.81 -39.75 -132.47
N LEU A 19 46.66 -39.83 -133.16
CA LEU A 19 45.34 -39.75 -132.54
C LEU A 19 45.08 -40.90 -131.56
N GLY A 20 45.49 -42.13 -131.92
CA GLY A 20 45.41 -43.29 -131.04
C GLY A 20 46.31 -43.16 -129.80
N LEU A 21 47.49 -42.54 -129.93
CA LEU A 21 48.42 -42.28 -128.82
C LEU A 21 47.88 -41.19 -127.89
N VAL A 22 47.31 -40.12 -128.45
CA VAL A 22 46.64 -39.05 -127.70
C VAL A 22 45.39 -39.56 -126.97
N ASP A 23 44.54 -40.36 -127.63
CA ASP A 23 43.37 -40.96 -126.97
C ASP A 23 43.80 -41.93 -125.85
N ARG A 24 44.86 -42.72 -126.07
CA ARG A 24 45.43 -43.60 -125.03
C ARG A 24 45.97 -42.84 -123.83
N VAL A 25 46.70 -41.74 -124.05
CA VAL A 25 47.20 -40.86 -122.97
C VAL A 25 46.04 -40.15 -122.27
N ARG A 26 45.02 -39.68 -123.00
CA ARG A 26 43.82 -39.06 -122.43
C ARG A 26 43.05 -40.05 -121.56
N ARG A 27 42.81 -41.27 -122.05
CA ARG A 27 42.15 -42.34 -121.28
C ARG A 27 42.94 -42.72 -120.04
N ARG A 28 44.28 -42.79 -120.11
CA ARG A 28 45.14 -43.02 -118.93
C ARG A 28 45.03 -41.89 -117.92
N ARG A 29 45.10 -40.63 -118.35
CA ARG A 29 44.93 -39.47 -117.45
C ARG A 29 43.54 -39.41 -116.82
N VAL A 30 42.49 -39.71 -117.59
CA VAL A 30 41.12 -39.77 -117.05
C VAL A 30 40.98 -40.90 -116.03
N ALA A 31 41.52 -42.09 -116.31
CA ALA A 31 41.53 -43.20 -115.36
C ALA A 31 42.37 -42.91 -114.10
N GLU A 32 43.52 -42.24 -114.25
CA GLU A 32 44.36 -41.77 -113.12
C GLU A 32 43.63 -40.69 -112.30
N LEU A 33 42.91 -39.77 -112.96
CA LEU A 33 42.09 -38.77 -112.29
C LEU A 33 40.92 -39.40 -111.55
N GLU A 34 40.20 -40.34 -112.17
CA GLU A 34 39.10 -41.07 -111.53
C GLU A 34 39.59 -41.88 -110.33
N THR A 35 40.70 -42.61 -110.45
CA THR A 35 41.29 -43.35 -109.33
C THR A 35 41.76 -42.42 -108.21
N SER A 36 42.36 -41.27 -108.54
CA SER A 36 42.74 -40.26 -107.54
C SER A 36 41.53 -39.60 -106.87
N ALA A 37 40.46 -39.35 -107.61
CA ALA A 37 39.21 -38.80 -107.10
C ALA A 37 38.51 -39.82 -106.19
N HIS A 38 38.48 -41.10 -106.57
CA HIS A 38 37.97 -42.18 -105.72
C HIS A 38 38.82 -42.35 -104.45
N ALA A 39 40.14 -42.29 -104.55
CA ALA A 39 41.03 -42.36 -103.38
C ALA A 39 40.83 -41.15 -102.44
N THR A 40 40.65 -39.95 -103.00
CA THR A 40 40.38 -38.74 -102.22
C THR A 40 39.01 -38.79 -101.56
N ALA A 41 37.97 -39.21 -102.28
CA ALA A 41 36.64 -39.41 -101.73
C ALA A 41 36.63 -40.47 -100.62
N ALA A 42 37.33 -41.60 -100.81
CA ALA A 42 37.49 -42.62 -99.79
C ALA A 42 38.20 -42.08 -98.54
N ARG A 43 39.25 -41.26 -98.71
CA ARG A 43 39.94 -40.62 -97.60
C ARG A 43 39.05 -39.65 -96.83
N ILE A 44 38.27 -38.81 -97.53
CA ILE A 44 37.33 -37.87 -96.90
C ILE A 44 36.26 -38.63 -96.09
N VAL A 45 35.72 -39.72 -96.65
CA VAL A 45 34.73 -40.55 -95.93
C VAL A 45 35.35 -41.19 -94.69
N GLU A 46 36.60 -41.66 -94.79
CA GLU A 46 37.31 -42.26 -93.67
C GLU A 46 37.67 -41.24 -92.58
N GLU A 47 38.11 -40.04 -92.96
CA GLU A 47 38.34 -38.91 -92.04
C GLU A 47 37.04 -38.49 -91.35
N ALA A 48 35.95 -38.30 -92.11
CA ALA A 48 34.64 -37.96 -91.55
C ALA A 48 34.11 -39.04 -90.61
N ARG A 49 34.38 -40.33 -90.88
CA ARG A 49 34.04 -41.43 -89.96
C ARG A 49 34.84 -41.35 -88.67
N LYS A 50 36.16 -41.13 -88.75
CA LYS A 50 37.03 -40.99 -87.57
C LYS A 50 36.66 -39.79 -86.73
N GLU A 51 36.37 -38.64 -87.35
CA GLU A 51 35.89 -37.45 -86.67
C GLU A 51 34.52 -37.70 -86.01
N GLY A 52 33.59 -38.34 -86.72
CA GLY A 52 32.29 -38.71 -86.16
C GLY A 52 32.38 -39.66 -84.97
N GLU A 53 33.29 -40.65 -85.03
CA GLU A 53 33.59 -41.54 -83.90
C GLU A 53 34.24 -40.80 -82.74
N ALA A 54 35.18 -39.88 -83.00
CA ALA A 54 35.80 -39.05 -81.99
C ALA A 54 34.78 -38.16 -81.27
N VAL A 55 33.93 -37.45 -82.01
CA VAL A 55 32.85 -36.61 -81.46
C VAL A 55 31.86 -37.44 -80.66
N ARG A 56 31.49 -38.63 -81.14
CA ARG A 56 30.59 -39.53 -80.40
C ARG A 56 31.23 -40.01 -79.09
N ASN A 57 32.51 -40.39 -79.13
CA ASN A 57 33.22 -40.85 -77.94
C ASN A 57 33.41 -39.71 -76.93
N GLU A 58 33.75 -38.52 -77.39
CA GLU A 58 33.86 -37.31 -76.55
C GLU A 58 32.52 -36.96 -75.91
N ALA A 59 31.43 -36.95 -76.69
CA ALA A 59 30.09 -36.72 -76.17
C ALA A 59 29.66 -37.77 -75.13
N GLN A 60 30.03 -39.05 -75.36
CA GLN A 60 29.78 -40.12 -74.39
C GLN A 60 30.61 -39.98 -73.12
N LEU A 61 31.87 -39.58 -73.22
CA LEU A 61 32.73 -39.30 -72.07
C LEU A 61 32.20 -38.11 -71.27
N HIS A 62 31.89 -37.00 -71.94
CA HIS A 62 31.32 -35.83 -71.30
C HIS A 62 29.97 -36.13 -70.62
N ALA A 63 29.11 -36.92 -71.25
CA ALA A 63 27.86 -37.37 -70.63
C ALA A 63 28.09 -38.24 -69.39
N LYS A 64 29.11 -39.12 -69.42
CA LYS A 64 29.51 -39.91 -68.25
C LYS A 64 30.07 -39.03 -67.13
N ASP A 65 30.91 -38.04 -67.46
CA ASP A 65 31.48 -37.12 -66.49
C ASP A 65 30.39 -36.28 -65.81
N LEU A 66 29.45 -35.73 -66.58
CA LEU A 66 28.28 -35.04 -66.04
C LEU A 66 27.42 -35.94 -65.15
N MET A 67 27.22 -37.20 -65.55
CA MET A 67 26.47 -38.16 -64.74
C MET A 67 27.17 -38.48 -63.42
N ILE A 68 28.50 -38.63 -63.44
CA ILE A 68 29.30 -38.86 -62.23
C ILE A 68 29.25 -37.64 -61.32
N GLN A 69 29.39 -36.43 -61.87
CA GLN A 69 29.29 -35.18 -61.11
C GLN A 69 27.90 -35.02 -60.49
N ALA A 70 26.83 -35.17 -61.28
CA ALA A 70 25.46 -35.08 -60.78
C ALA A 70 25.17 -36.13 -59.69
N LYS A 71 25.70 -37.35 -59.84
CA LYS A 71 25.58 -38.38 -58.82
C LYS A 71 26.34 -38.01 -57.54
N ALA A 72 27.55 -37.48 -57.65
CA ALA A 72 28.35 -37.06 -56.50
C ALA A 72 27.71 -35.86 -55.77
N ASP A 73 27.10 -34.92 -56.49
CA ASP A 73 26.36 -33.80 -55.92
C ASP A 73 25.12 -34.29 -55.17
N TRP A 74 24.35 -35.18 -55.79
CA TRP A 74 23.18 -35.78 -55.16
C TRP A 74 23.53 -36.60 -53.91
N GLU A 75 24.61 -37.38 -53.94
CA GLU A 75 25.08 -38.14 -52.77
C GLU A 75 25.52 -37.22 -51.62
N ARG A 76 26.11 -36.06 -51.94
CA ARG A 76 26.46 -35.03 -50.95
C ARG A 76 25.21 -34.40 -50.35
N GLU A 77 24.29 -33.91 -51.17
CA GLU A 77 23.03 -33.32 -50.70
C GLU A 77 22.20 -34.30 -49.87
N ALA A 78 22.09 -35.56 -50.30
CA ALA A 78 21.39 -36.60 -49.56
C ALA A 78 22.06 -36.89 -48.20
N ARG A 79 23.39 -36.82 -48.12
CA ARG A 79 24.14 -36.97 -46.87
C ARG A 79 23.89 -35.78 -45.94
N ASP A 80 23.93 -34.57 -46.46
CA ASP A 80 23.72 -33.35 -45.68
C ASP A 80 22.28 -33.30 -45.13
N GLN A 81 21.29 -33.58 -45.98
CA GLN A 81 19.89 -33.72 -45.55
C GLN A 81 19.71 -34.79 -44.48
N ARG A 82 20.40 -35.93 -44.61
CA ARG A 82 20.35 -37.00 -43.60
C ARG A 82 20.93 -36.53 -42.26
N HIS A 83 22.04 -35.78 -42.28
CA HIS A 83 22.62 -35.22 -41.07
C HIS A 83 21.72 -34.16 -40.42
N GLU A 84 21.09 -33.29 -41.21
CA GLU A 84 20.12 -32.31 -40.71
C GLU A 84 18.91 -33.00 -40.07
N LEU A 85 18.35 -34.03 -40.72
CA LEU A 85 17.24 -34.81 -40.18
C LEU A 85 17.60 -35.50 -38.86
N GLN A 86 18.79 -36.11 -38.76
CA GLN A 86 19.26 -36.72 -37.52
C GLN A 86 19.46 -35.69 -36.40
N ALA A 87 19.93 -34.48 -36.73
CA ALA A 87 20.08 -33.39 -35.77
C ALA A 87 18.72 -32.90 -35.26
N LEU A 88 17.73 -32.76 -36.16
CA LEU A 88 16.36 -32.40 -35.81
C LEU A 88 15.70 -33.48 -34.95
N GLU A 89 15.83 -34.76 -35.32
CA GLU A 89 15.31 -35.89 -34.56
C GLU A 89 15.88 -35.91 -33.14
N LYS A 90 17.20 -35.77 -32.99
CA LYS A 90 17.84 -35.67 -31.67
C LYS A 90 17.31 -34.49 -30.86
N ARG A 91 17.10 -33.33 -31.49
CA ARG A 91 16.54 -32.15 -30.82
C ARG A 91 15.09 -32.35 -30.40
N ILE A 92 14.30 -33.07 -31.20
CA ILE A 92 12.92 -33.42 -30.89
C ILE A 92 12.89 -34.38 -29.70
N LEU A 93 13.67 -35.45 -29.72
CA LEU A 93 13.76 -36.42 -28.61
C LEU A 93 14.16 -35.73 -27.29
N GLN A 94 15.15 -34.84 -27.31
CA GLN A 94 15.54 -34.08 -26.12
C GLN A 94 14.41 -33.17 -25.59
N LYS A 95 13.61 -32.59 -26.48
CA LYS A 95 12.44 -31.79 -26.08
C LYS A 95 11.35 -32.69 -25.51
N ASP A 96 11.11 -33.84 -26.10
CA ASP A 96 10.11 -34.82 -25.68
C ASP A 96 10.42 -35.33 -24.27
N GLU A 97 11.66 -35.79 -24.03
CA GLU A 97 12.15 -36.15 -22.70
C GLU A 97 12.08 -34.97 -21.70
N GLY A 98 12.22 -33.74 -22.19
CA GLY A 98 12.06 -32.52 -21.39
C GLY A 98 10.61 -32.24 -21.02
N ILE A 99 9.66 -32.59 -21.89
CA ILE A 99 8.22 -32.47 -21.68
C ILE A 99 7.76 -33.57 -20.72
N ASP A 100 8.17 -34.82 -20.91
CA ASP A 100 7.82 -35.94 -20.04
C ASP A 100 8.23 -35.67 -18.58
N ARG A 101 9.46 -35.20 -18.37
CA ARG A 101 9.92 -34.79 -17.04
C ARG A 101 9.07 -33.69 -16.41
N LYS A 102 8.56 -32.75 -17.21
CA LYS A 102 7.65 -31.71 -16.73
C LYS A 102 6.28 -32.28 -16.39
N ILE A 103 5.75 -33.19 -17.20
CA ILE A 103 4.48 -33.87 -16.95
C ILE A 103 4.56 -34.65 -15.63
N GLU A 104 5.62 -35.42 -15.41
CA GLU A 104 5.84 -36.13 -14.15
C GLU A 104 5.94 -35.18 -12.95
N ALA A 105 6.68 -34.08 -13.08
CA ALA A 105 6.80 -33.08 -12.03
C ALA A 105 5.45 -32.39 -11.72
N PHE A 106 4.62 -32.13 -12.74
CA PHE A 106 3.28 -31.58 -12.53
C PHE A 106 2.35 -32.60 -11.88
N ALA A 107 2.37 -33.86 -12.31
CA ALA A 107 1.58 -34.91 -11.68
C ALA A 107 1.93 -35.08 -10.19
N GLN A 108 3.22 -35.06 -9.85
CA GLN A 108 3.65 -35.09 -8.45
C GLN A 108 3.11 -33.90 -7.65
N ARG A 109 3.21 -32.68 -8.20
CA ARG A 109 2.66 -31.47 -7.55
C ARG A 109 1.15 -31.53 -7.38
N GLU A 110 0.42 -32.04 -8.36
CA GLU A 110 -1.03 -32.21 -8.29
C GLU A 110 -1.42 -33.17 -7.17
N THR A 111 -0.71 -34.30 -7.04
CA THR A 111 -0.96 -35.23 -5.93
C THR A 111 -0.63 -34.63 -4.56
N GLU A 112 0.41 -33.81 -4.46
CA GLU A 112 0.75 -33.11 -3.22
C GLU A 112 -0.30 -32.05 -2.86
N LEU A 113 -0.76 -31.27 -3.83
CA LEU A 113 -1.81 -30.28 -3.66
C LEU A 113 -3.12 -30.95 -3.21
N ALA A 114 -3.54 -32.05 -3.85
CA ALA A 114 -4.73 -32.79 -3.47
C ALA A 114 -4.64 -33.31 -2.01
N ARG A 115 -3.46 -33.78 -1.58
CA ARG A 115 -3.23 -34.18 -0.17
C ARG A 115 -3.34 -33.01 0.79
N ARG A 116 -2.78 -31.85 0.44
CA ARG A 116 -2.87 -30.64 1.26
C ARG A 116 -4.30 -30.13 1.36
N GLU A 117 -5.05 -30.14 0.26
CA GLU A 117 -6.47 -29.76 0.25
C GLU A 117 -7.30 -30.68 1.14
N ASP A 118 -7.11 -32.00 1.08
CA ASP A 118 -7.80 -32.94 1.96
C ASP A 118 -7.45 -32.72 3.43
N ALA A 119 -6.18 -32.45 3.75
CA ALA A 119 -5.74 -32.14 5.10
C ALA A 119 -6.37 -30.82 5.62
N LEU A 120 -6.42 -29.78 4.80
CA LEU A 120 -7.04 -28.50 5.14
C LEU A 120 -8.54 -28.67 5.38
N ARG A 121 -9.25 -29.38 4.49
CA ARG A 121 -10.68 -29.66 4.67
C ARG A 121 -10.98 -30.42 5.96
N LYS A 122 -10.11 -31.36 6.35
CA LYS A 122 -10.22 -32.07 7.63
C LYS A 122 -10.03 -31.11 8.82
N GLN A 123 -9.05 -30.21 8.73
CA GLN A 123 -8.83 -29.20 9.77
C GLN A 123 -9.99 -28.21 9.88
N GLU A 124 -10.53 -27.74 8.76
CA GLU A 124 -11.70 -26.84 8.72
C GLU A 124 -12.89 -27.48 9.43
N ARG A 125 -13.23 -28.73 9.08
CA ARG A 125 -14.32 -29.46 9.76
C ARG A 125 -14.08 -29.62 11.26
N ALA A 126 -12.86 -29.99 11.65
CA ALA A 126 -12.52 -30.12 13.08
C ALA A 126 -12.62 -28.77 13.83
N MET A 127 -12.29 -27.66 13.16
CA MET A 127 -12.43 -26.31 13.73
C MET A 127 -13.89 -25.90 13.85
N GLU A 128 -14.73 -26.21 12.86
CA GLU A 128 -16.18 -25.98 12.93
C GLU A 128 -16.83 -26.78 14.05
N GLU A 129 -16.48 -28.06 14.19
CA GLU A 129 -16.96 -28.91 15.29
C GLU A 129 -16.54 -28.34 16.66
N ARG A 130 -15.28 -27.93 16.81
CA ARG A 130 -14.82 -27.28 18.06
C ARG A 130 -15.54 -25.96 18.33
N GLN A 131 -15.78 -25.15 17.30
CA GLN A 131 -16.47 -23.86 17.46
C GLN A 131 -17.91 -24.06 17.94
N THR A 132 -18.62 -25.03 17.36
CA THR A 132 -19.97 -25.39 17.79
C THR A 132 -19.98 -25.94 19.22
N GLU A 133 -19.02 -26.78 19.59
CA GLU A 133 -18.87 -27.30 20.95
C GLU A 133 -18.59 -26.18 21.97
N ILE A 134 -17.65 -25.27 21.66
CA ILE A 134 -17.31 -24.13 22.52
C ILE A 134 -18.52 -23.24 22.73
N THR A 135 -19.29 -22.96 21.67
CA THR A 135 -20.50 -22.14 21.77
C THR A 135 -21.52 -22.81 22.69
N ARG A 136 -21.75 -24.11 22.49
CA ARG A 136 -22.66 -24.91 23.35
C ARG A 136 -22.21 -24.92 24.81
N LEU A 137 -20.93 -25.14 25.08
CA LEU A 137 -20.38 -25.14 26.44
C LEU A 137 -20.49 -23.77 27.09
N THR A 138 -20.24 -22.70 26.33
CA THR A 138 -20.37 -21.32 26.80
C THR A 138 -21.82 -21.02 27.20
N ASP A 139 -22.79 -21.43 26.40
CA ASP A 139 -24.21 -21.28 26.71
C ASP A 139 -24.61 -22.10 27.94
N GLN A 140 -24.10 -23.33 28.09
CA GLN A 140 -24.35 -24.14 29.28
C GLN A 140 -23.75 -23.54 30.56
N VAL A 141 -22.52 -23.03 30.50
CA VAL A 141 -21.88 -22.35 31.63
C VAL A 141 -22.67 -21.11 32.00
N ARG A 142 -23.10 -20.33 30.99
CA ARG A 142 -23.92 -19.14 31.21
C ARG A 142 -25.24 -19.49 31.90
N GLN A 143 -25.97 -20.50 31.42
CA GLN A 143 -27.22 -20.95 32.05
C GLN A 143 -27.00 -21.40 33.49
N ARG A 144 -25.93 -22.14 33.78
CA ARG A 144 -25.60 -22.59 35.15
C ARG A 144 -25.25 -21.42 36.07
N LEU A 145 -24.53 -20.41 35.56
CA LEU A 145 -24.23 -19.20 36.32
C LEU A 145 -25.49 -18.39 36.61
N GLU A 146 -26.38 -18.24 35.63
CA GLU A 146 -27.69 -17.57 35.80
C GLU A 146 -28.55 -18.32 36.84
N GLN A 147 -28.57 -19.66 36.80
CA GLN A 147 -29.26 -20.49 37.80
C GLN A 147 -28.63 -20.37 39.19
N ALA A 148 -27.30 -20.42 39.31
CA ALA A 148 -26.60 -20.35 40.60
C ALA A 148 -26.71 -18.97 41.24
N ALA A 149 -26.70 -17.90 40.44
CA ALA A 149 -26.91 -16.54 40.91
C ALA A 149 -28.38 -16.26 41.30
N GLY A 150 -29.32 -17.10 40.86
CA GLY A 150 -30.76 -16.90 41.07
C GLY A 150 -31.31 -15.68 40.33
N MET A 151 -30.55 -15.14 39.39
CA MET A 151 -30.88 -13.95 38.60
C MET A 151 -30.17 -14.02 37.25
N THR A 152 -30.84 -13.57 36.20
CA THR A 152 -30.28 -13.45 34.85
C THR A 152 -29.25 -12.33 34.79
N ARG A 153 -28.38 -12.33 33.76
CA ARG A 153 -27.40 -11.25 33.54
C ARG A 153 -28.05 -9.86 33.53
N ASP A 154 -29.21 -9.75 32.90
CA ASP A 154 -29.92 -8.47 32.76
C ASP A 154 -30.54 -8.04 34.09
N GLU A 155 -31.04 -8.98 34.89
CA GLU A 155 -31.49 -8.72 36.26
C GLU A 155 -30.34 -8.30 37.17
N ALA A 156 -29.19 -9.00 37.15
CA ALA A 156 -28.01 -8.63 37.93
C ALA A 156 -27.50 -7.22 37.57
N LYS A 157 -27.48 -6.89 36.27
CA LYS A 157 -27.12 -5.55 35.79
C LYS A 157 -28.12 -4.50 36.30
N ARG A 158 -29.42 -4.81 36.30
CA ARG A 158 -30.47 -3.89 36.74
C ARG A 158 -30.38 -3.63 38.25
N THR A 159 -30.21 -4.68 39.05
CA THR A 159 -30.03 -4.58 40.51
C THR A 159 -28.79 -3.76 40.87
N LEU A 160 -27.67 -3.96 40.16
CA LEU A 160 -26.45 -3.16 40.39
C LEU A 160 -26.69 -1.67 40.09
N ILE A 161 -27.37 -1.36 38.98
CA ILE A 161 -27.70 0.04 38.63
C ILE A 161 -28.61 0.67 39.69
N GLU A 162 -29.60 -0.06 40.18
CA GLU A 162 -30.51 0.40 41.24
C GLU A 162 -29.74 0.68 42.54
N GLN A 163 -28.89 -0.24 42.99
CA GLN A 163 -28.06 -0.07 44.19
C GLN A 163 -27.13 1.14 44.09
N MET A 164 -26.42 1.30 42.96
CA MET A 164 -25.55 2.45 42.73
C MET A 164 -26.34 3.77 42.73
N THR A 165 -27.56 3.76 42.20
CA THR A 165 -28.43 4.95 42.17
C THR A 165 -28.88 5.34 43.58
N ASP A 166 -29.25 4.37 44.41
CA ASP A 166 -29.67 4.63 45.79
C ASP A 166 -28.53 5.09 46.68
N GLU A 167 -27.32 4.53 46.51
CA GLU A 167 -26.11 4.98 47.19
C GLU A 167 -25.77 6.43 46.83
N ALA A 168 -25.79 6.76 45.53
CA ALA A 168 -25.57 8.13 45.06
C ALA A 168 -26.61 9.13 45.63
N ARG A 169 -27.88 8.73 45.75
CA ARG A 169 -28.93 9.55 46.38
C ARG A 169 -28.65 9.77 47.87
N HIS A 170 -28.21 8.73 48.58
CA HIS A 170 -27.87 8.84 50.00
C HIS A 170 -26.71 9.81 50.22
N ASP A 171 -25.68 9.73 49.39
CA ASP A 171 -24.51 10.61 49.45
C ASP A 171 -24.86 12.06 49.14
N ALA A 172 -25.66 12.29 48.10
CA ALA A 172 -26.17 13.62 47.79
C ALA A 172 -26.96 14.21 48.98
N ALA A 173 -27.82 13.42 49.62
CA ALA A 173 -28.60 13.87 50.78
C ALA A 173 -27.72 14.16 52.02
N ARG A 174 -26.61 13.43 52.21
CA ARG A 174 -25.62 13.76 53.25
C ARG A 174 -24.90 15.07 52.95
N HIS A 175 -24.46 15.24 51.71
CA HIS A 175 -23.76 16.44 51.28
C HIS A 175 -24.64 17.70 51.39
N ILE A 176 -25.90 17.62 50.96
CA ILE A 176 -26.87 18.73 51.10
C ILE A 176 -27.01 19.14 52.56
N ARG A 177 -27.19 18.17 53.49
CA ARG A 177 -27.31 18.47 54.93
C ARG A 177 -26.05 19.13 55.50
N GLN A 178 -24.87 18.71 55.04
CA GLN A 178 -23.62 19.34 55.44
C GLN A 178 -23.54 20.79 54.96
N VAL A 179 -23.83 21.03 53.68
CA VAL A 179 -23.83 22.39 53.10
C VAL A 179 -24.83 23.30 53.81
N GLU A 180 -26.03 22.80 54.14
CA GLU A 180 -27.02 23.57 54.91
C GLU A 180 -26.54 23.92 56.31
N ALA A 181 -25.86 23.00 57.00
CA ALA A 181 -25.31 23.24 58.33
C ALA A 181 -24.21 24.30 58.29
N GLU A 182 -23.26 24.17 57.35
CA GLU A 182 -22.19 25.16 57.14
C GLU A 182 -22.75 26.54 56.79
N ALA A 183 -23.78 26.61 55.94
CA ALA A 183 -24.45 27.86 55.59
C ALA A 183 -25.12 28.52 56.80
N ARG A 184 -25.75 27.74 57.69
CA ARG A 184 -26.35 28.25 58.94
C ARG A 184 -25.30 28.78 59.91
N GLU A 185 -24.18 28.06 60.06
CA GLU A 185 -23.10 28.47 60.95
C GLU A 185 -22.45 29.76 60.46
N GLU A 186 -22.19 29.88 59.16
CA GLU A 186 -21.66 31.10 58.55
C GLU A 186 -22.65 32.27 58.66
N ALA A 187 -23.95 32.00 58.49
CA ALA A 187 -24.99 33.02 58.68
C ALA A 187 -25.02 33.56 60.11
N ASP A 188 -24.96 32.68 61.13
CA ASP A 188 -24.90 33.09 62.54
C ASP A 188 -23.64 33.92 62.85
N ARG A 189 -22.49 33.47 62.34
CA ARG A 189 -21.21 34.18 62.49
C ARG A 189 -21.27 35.59 61.88
N ARG A 190 -21.84 35.71 60.67
CA ARG A 190 -22.05 37.02 60.01
C ARG A 190 -23.03 37.90 60.76
N ALA A 191 -24.13 37.34 61.26
CA ALA A 191 -25.13 38.07 62.02
C ALA A 191 -24.52 38.67 63.30
N LYS A 192 -23.78 37.86 64.07
CA LYS A 192 -23.05 38.31 65.27
C LYS A 192 -22.05 39.43 64.95
N LYS A 193 -21.32 39.32 63.84
CA LYS A 193 -20.40 40.37 63.37
C LYS A 193 -21.13 41.68 63.07
N ILE A 194 -22.26 41.62 62.35
CA ILE A 194 -23.06 42.81 62.01
C ILE A 194 -23.57 43.49 63.29
N VAL A 195 -24.13 42.72 64.22
CA VAL A 195 -24.65 43.26 65.50
C VAL A 195 -23.52 43.91 66.31
N SER A 196 -22.35 43.27 66.38
CA SER A 196 -21.19 43.81 67.11
C SER A 196 -20.74 45.16 66.54
N ILE A 197 -20.63 45.26 65.21
CA ILE A 197 -20.27 46.51 64.52
C ILE A 197 -21.32 47.60 64.77
N ALA A 198 -22.60 47.25 64.78
CA ALA A 198 -23.68 48.20 65.05
C ALA A 198 -23.58 48.75 66.49
N ILE A 199 -23.33 47.88 67.47
CA ILE A 199 -23.14 48.29 68.87
C ILE A 199 -21.91 49.20 69.01
N GLU A 200 -20.76 48.81 68.46
CA GLU A 200 -19.53 49.61 68.52
C GLU A 200 -19.72 51.02 67.96
N ARG A 201 -20.49 51.16 66.87
CA ARG A 201 -20.75 52.47 66.25
C ARG A 201 -21.73 53.34 67.02
N LEU A 202 -22.76 52.76 67.64
CA LEU A 202 -23.86 53.52 68.26
C LEU A 202 -23.68 53.78 69.76
N ALA A 203 -22.85 52.99 70.46
CA ALA A 203 -22.74 53.07 71.91
C ALA A 203 -22.19 54.41 72.42
N GLY A 204 -21.21 55.01 71.72
CA GLY A 204 -20.60 56.27 72.15
C GLY A 204 -21.58 57.44 72.19
N GLU A 205 -22.31 57.66 71.09
CA GLU A 205 -23.30 58.75 70.99
C GLU A 205 -24.45 58.56 71.97
N PHE A 206 -24.99 57.33 72.09
CA PHE A 206 -26.12 57.04 72.97
C PHE A 206 -25.79 57.19 74.46
N VAL A 207 -24.57 56.82 74.87
CA VAL A 207 -24.15 56.95 76.28
C VAL A 207 -23.94 58.42 76.65
N ALA A 208 -23.32 59.21 75.78
CA ALA A 208 -23.08 60.63 76.04
C ALA A 208 -24.39 61.42 76.22
N GLU A 209 -25.38 61.18 75.35
CA GLU A 209 -26.68 61.86 75.39
C GLU A 209 -27.47 61.57 76.69
N ARG A 210 -27.39 60.33 77.20
CA ARG A 210 -28.16 59.92 78.39
C ARG A 210 -27.50 60.29 79.71
N THR A 211 -26.17 60.37 79.75
CA THR A 211 -25.42 60.48 81.01
C THR A 211 -25.07 61.89 81.43
N VAL A 212 -25.23 62.89 80.57
CA VAL A 212 -24.86 64.28 80.86
C VAL A 212 -26.11 65.19 80.80
N SER A 213 -26.30 66.03 81.82
CA SER A 213 -27.37 67.03 81.89
C SER A 213 -26.80 68.37 82.32
N VAL A 214 -27.24 69.46 81.70
CA VAL A 214 -26.88 70.81 82.13
C VAL A 214 -28.03 71.40 82.92
N VAL A 215 -27.77 71.89 84.12
CA VAL A 215 -28.75 72.59 84.97
C VAL A 215 -28.33 74.04 85.11
N THR A 216 -29.25 74.95 84.79
CA THR A 216 -29.07 76.39 84.98
C THR A 216 -29.40 76.79 86.41
N LEU A 217 -28.57 77.64 87.00
CA LEU A 217 -28.68 78.15 88.35
C LEU A 217 -29.18 79.60 88.34
N PRO A 218 -29.93 80.04 89.36
CA PRO A 218 -30.48 81.40 89.39
C PRO A 218 -29.44 82.52 89.59
N SER A 219 -28.23 82.18 90.08
CA SER A 219 -27.11 83.12 90.27
C SER A 219 -25.82 82.37 90.56
N ASP A 220 -24.67 83.02 90.33
CA ASP A 220 -23.35 82.49 90.71
C ASP A 220 -23.15 82.39 92.24
N ASP A 221 -23.88 83.19 93.03
CA ASP A 221 -23.89 83.03 94.48
C ASP A 221 -24.47 81.66 94.89
N MET A 222 -25.51 81.20 94.18
CA MET A 222 -26.05 79.84 94.36
C MET A 222 -25.02 78.76 93.99
N LYS A 223 -24.25 78.98 92.92
CA LYS A 223 -23.14 78.08 92.52
C LYS A 223 -22.07 78.00 93.61
N GLY A 224 -21.68 79.14 94.18
CA GLY A 224 -20.77 79.21 95.33
C GLY A 224 -21.27 78.46 96.57
N ARG A 225 -22.58 78.51 96.84
CA ARG A 225 -23.22 77.75 97.93
C ARG A 225 -23.30 76.25 97.67
N ILE A 226 -23.52 75.83 96.42
CA ILE A 226 -23.51 74.42 96.02
C ILE A 226 -22.11 73.83 96.17
N ILE A 227 -21.05 74.59 95.89
CA ILE A 227 -19.65 74.17 96.14
C ILE A 227 -19.37 74.09 97.65
N GLY A 228 -19.65 75.19 98.36
CA GLY A 228 -19.34 75.34 99.79
C GLY A 228 -17.83 75.52 100.05
N ARG A 229 -17.47 75.95 101.27
CA ARG A 229 -16.05 76.11 101.67
C ARG A 229 -15.32 74.78 101.60
N GLU A 230 -14.28 74.72 100.75
CA GLU A 230 -13.46 73.53 100.44
C GLU A 230 -14.24 72.39 99.74
N GLY A 231 -15.31 72.71 99.01
CA GLY A 231 -16.08 71.69 98.27
C GLY A 231 -16.90 70.77 99.17
N ARG A 232 -17.17 71.16 100.42
CA ARG A 232 -17.91 70.33 101.37
C ARG A 232 -19.37 70.10 100.94
N ASN A 233 -20.03 71.09 100.35
CA ASN A 233 -21.41 70.94 99.93
C ASN A 233 -21.53 70.08 98.68
N ILE A 234 -20.64 70.27 97.69
CA ILE A 234 -20.68 69.47 96.46
C ILE A 234 -20.47 67.99 96.78
N ARG A 235 -19.46 67.64 97.59
CA ARG A 235 -19.23 66.25 98.00
C ARG A 235 -20.39 65.66 98.81
N ALA A 236 -21.05 66.47 99.64
CA ALA A 236 -22.22 66.02 100.38
C ALA A 236 -23.42 65.75 99.45
N ILE A 237 -23.62 66.60 98.44
CA ILE A 237 -24.65 66.41 97.41
C ILE A 237 -24.34 65.16 96.58
N GLU A 238 -23.11 65.04 96.05
CA GLU A 238 -22.66 63.88 95.26
C GLU A 238 -22.80 62.58 96.06
N ALA A 239 -22.40 62.56 97.34
CA ALA A 239 -22.55 61.39 98.20
C ALA A 239 -24.01 61.05 98.52
N ALA A 240 -24.90 62.05 98.62
CA ALA A 240 -26.31 61.84 98.93
C ALA A 240 -27.13 61.37 97.71
N THR A 241 -26.84 61.92 96.53
CA THR A 241 -27.60 61.63 95.31
C THR A 241 -26.94 60.55 94.44
N GLY A 242 -25.63 60.36 94.58
CA GLY A 242 -24.84 59.45 93.74
C GLY A 242 -24.69 59.95 92.30
N VAL A 243 -24.74 61.27 92.10
CA VAL A 243 -24.46 61.95 90.83
C VAL A 243 -23.16 62.72 90.95
N ASP A 244 -22.41 62.85 89.87
CA ASP A 244 -21.18 63.66 89.84
C ASP A 244 -21.53 65.07 89.34
N LEU A 245 -21.17 66.10 90.10
CA LEU A 245 -21.41 67.49 89.71
C LEU A 245 -20.12 68.07 89.14
N ILE A 246 -20.09 68.27 87.84
CA ILE A 246 -18.97 68.88 87.13
C ILE A 246 -19.19 70.38 87.09
N ILE A 247 -18.30 71.11 87.73
CA ILE A 247 -18.31 72.57 87.81
C ILE A 247 -17.20 73.09 86.90
N ASP A 248 -17.60 73.85 85.89
CA ASP A 248 -16.72 74.47 84.92
C ASP A 248 -16.88 76.01 84.93
N ASP A 249 -16.11 76.72 84.11
CA ASP A 249 -16.07 78.19 83.99
C ASP A 249 -17.36 78.80 83.39
N THR A 250 -18.36 77.99 83.06
CA THR A 250 -19.67 78.47 82.57
C THR A 250 -20.44 79.18 83.71
N PRO A 251 -20.74 80.49 83.62
CA PRO A 251 -21.51 81.19 84.65
C PRO A 251 -22.94 80.64 84.74
N GLU A 252 -23.51 80.66 85.93
CA GLU A 252 -24.91 80.28 86.19
C GLU A 252 -25.31 78.86 85.72
N ALA A 253 -24.37 77.93 85.56
CA ALA A 253 -24.67 76.54 85.19
C ALA A 253 -23.75 75.53 85.86
N VAL A 254 -24.28 74.32 86.09
CA VAL A 254 -23.55 73.14 86.56
C VAL A 254 -23.93 71.94 85.70
N VAL A 255 -22.93 71.13 85.36
CA VAL A 255 -23.13 69.91 84.57
C VAL A 255 -23.26 68.74 85.54
N ILE A 256 -24.33 67.97 85.40
CA ILE A 256 -24.58 66.75 86.17
C ILE A 256 -24.22 65.57 85.27
N SER A 257 -23.26 64.76 85.72
CA SER A 257 -22.95 63.47 85.12
C SER A 257 -23.55 62.36 85.98
N CYS A 258 -24.40 61.53 85.39
CA CYS A 258 -24.96 60.38 86.08
C CYS A 258 -25.18 59.21 85.11
N HIS A 259 -24.72 58.02 85.50
CA HIS A 259 -24.93 56.80 84.72
C HIS A 259 -26.39 56.29 84.76
N ASN A 260 -27.19 56.74 85.74
CA ASN A 260 -28.57 56.31 85.91
C ASN A 260 -29.54 57.47 85.61
N PRO A 261 -30.29 57.41 84.49
CA PRO A 261 -31.18 58.50 84.07
C PRO A 261 -32.39 58.70 85.00
N ILE A 262 -32.67 57.77 85.92
CA ILE A 262 -33.75 57.89 86.92
C ILE A 262 -33.26 58.62 88.18
N ARG A 263 -31.95 58.59 88.46
CA ARG A 263 -31.32 59.29 89.61
C ARG A 263 -30.87 60.71 89.28
N ARG A 264 -30.61 60.96 88.00
CA ARG A 264 -30.38 62.28 87.38
C ARG A 264 -31.57 63.20 87.60
#